data_AF-A0A094E9F1-F1
#
_entry.id   AF-A0A094E9F1-F1
#
_cell.length_a   1.000
_cell.length_b   1.000
_cell.length_c   1.000
_cell.angle_alpha   90.00
_cell.angle_beta   90.00
_cell.angle_gamma   90.00
#
_symmetry.space_group_name_H-M   'P 1'
#
loop_
_entity.id
_entity.type
_entity.pdbx_description
1 polymer ?
#
loop_
_entity_poly.entity_id
_entity_poly.type
_entity_poly.pdbx_seq_one_letter_code
_entity_poly.pdbx_strand_id
1 'polypeptide(L)'
;MDLVRMQEEIDAEEERQSRLTPEERMRENGQELQRRLECEPAIAILLQRSPPGHMVRAECRAVSCPIAAMSPSDKGRRIMDVYRAVLVSDEDQYFHISCLEKMITLSSLAPSRFKLDMNGYRWRDGWPWTWGLMLRKWFEHSGCIDLAKIAEYIDAYDTFKEADSDFMTQWGEWEHTHRRECAADLGSCGCPPEPKGPVSPMLEGYKTEKAKICSIGEVLRHPYLERLSAQIHTSLHESILVFPEQEPCGGEAQKDGSNLEPRPKDEDNPSPMNEASKTKEGGACSHHV
;
A
#
# COMPACT_ATOMS: atom_id res chain seq x y z
N MET A 1 -16.55 -28.08 -38.21
CA MET A 1 -15.10 -28.08 -37.98
C MET A 1 -14.77 -29.46 -37.46
N ASP A 2 -13.90 -30.19 -38.15
CA ASP A 2 -13.65 -31.59 -37.84
C ASP A 2 -12.70 -31.72 -36.66
N LEU A 3 -13.07 -32.60 -35.71
CA LEU A 3 -12.31 -32.84 -34.48
C LEU A 3 -10.88 -33.32 -34.76
N VAL A 4 -10.68 -34.06 -35.87
CA VAL A 4 -9.35 -34.52 -36.32
C VAL A 4 -8.42 -33.34 -36.60
N ARG A 5 -8.89 -32.34 -37.35
CA ARG A 5 -8.08 -31.16 -37.69
C ARG A 5 -7.76 -30.31 -36.47
N MET A 6 -8.69 -30.24 -35.51
CA MET A 6 -8.45 -29.55 -34.24
C MET A 6 -7.38 -30.25 -33.40
N GLN A 7 -7.35 -31.60 -33.41
CA GLN A 7 -6.28 -32.36 -32.75
C GLN A 7 -4.94 -32.16 -33.46
N GLU A 8 -4.89 -32.20 -34.80
CA GLU A 8 -3.67 -31.91 -35.57
C GLU A 8 -3.13 -30.49 -35.30
N GLU A 9 -4.00 -29.49 -35.17
CA GLU A 9 -3.65 -28.11 -34.79
C GLU A 9 -3.08 -28.04 -33.35
N ILE A 10 -3.62 -28.81 -32.39
CA ILE A 10 -3.13 -28.91 -31.01
C ILE A 10 -1.76 -29.61 -30.95
N ASP A 11 -1.63 -30.78 -31.56
CA ASP A 11 -0.41 -31.60 -31.54
C ASP A 11 0.77 -30.83 -32.18
N ALA A 12 0.51 -30.08 -33.26
CA ALA A 12 1.51 -29.23 -33.90
C ALA A 12 1.95 -28.04 -33.02
N GLU A 13 1.02 -27.45 -32.25
CA GLU A 13 1.37 -26.39 -31.29
C GLU A 13 2.16 -26.95 -30.09
N GLU A 14 1.78 -28.12 -29.57
CA GLU A 14 2.55 -28.79 -28.51
C GLU A 14 3.96 -29.13 -28.99
N GLU A 15 4.12 -29.63 -30.22
CA GLU A 15 5.44 -29.87 -30.81
C GLU A 15 6.24 -28.56 -30.96
N ARG A 16 5.61 -27.46 -31.42
CA ARG A 16 6.26 -26.14 -31.49
C ARG A 16 6.74 -25.69 -30.11
N GLN A 17 5.87 -25.74 -29.10
CA GLN A 17 6.17 -25.38 -27.71
C GLN A 17 7.24 -26.29 -27.08
N SER A 18 7.36 -27.55 -27.50
CA SER A 18 8.39 -28.48 -27.02
C SER A 18 9.81 -28.06 -27.46
N ARG A 19 9.92 -27.37 -28.61
CA ARG A 19 11.19 -26.94 -29.22
C ARG A 19 11.70 -25.60 -28.69
N LEU A 20 10.86 -24.84 -27.98
CA LEU A 20 11.20 -23.54 -27.39
C LEU A 20 11.90 -23.69 -26.03
N THR A 21 12.87 -22.81 -25.77
CA THR A 21 13.49 -22.70 -24.43
C THR A 21 12.47 -22.18 -23.39
N PRO A 22 12.69 -22.43 -22.09
CA PRO A 22 11.85 -21.88 -21.03
C PRO A 22 11.67 -20.35 -21.13
N GLU A 23 12.75 -19.64 -21.44
CA GLU A 23 12.79 -18.18 -21.62
C GLU A 23 11.94 -17.72 -22.81
N GLU A 24 12.00 -18.43 -23.94
CA GLU A 24 11.19 -18.11 -25.13
C GLU A 24 9.71 -18.36 -24.87
N ARG A 25 9.35 -19.43 -24.16
CA ARG A 25 7.95 -19.68 -23.76
C ARG A 25 7.44 -18.63 -22.77
N MET A 26 8.27 -18.17 -21.84
CA MET A 26 7.90 -17.04 -20.97
C MET A 26 7.71 -15.76 -21.77
N ARG A 27 8.52 -15.51 -22.80
CA ARG A 27 8.39 -14.35 -23.70
C ARG A 27 7.11 -14.42 -24.54
N GLU A 28 6.78 -15.55 -25.15
CA GLU A 28 5.52 -15.73 -25.89
C GLU A 28 4.31 -15.54 -24.97
N ASN A 29 4.32 -16.15 -23.78
CA ASN A 29 3.25 -16.03 -22.79
C ASN A 29 3.11 -14.59 -22.25
N GLY A 30 4.22 -13.86 -22.13
CA GLY A 30 4.23 -12.43 -21.78
C GLY A 30 3.70 -11.51 -22.88
N GLN A 31 4.05 -11.79 -24.15
CA GLN A 31 3.49 -11.06 -25.30
C GLN A 31 1.98 -11.25 -25.44
N GLU A 32 1.48 -12.46 -25.16
CA GLU A 32 0.04 -12.72 -25.14
C GLU A 32 -0.65 -11.98 -23.99
N LEU A 33 -0.07 -12.00 -22.79
CA LEU A 33 -0.58 -11.22 -21.66
C LEU A 33 -0.61 -9.71 -21.95
N GLN A 34 0.43 -9.17 -22.60
CA GLN A 34 0.49 -7.76 -23.01
C GLN A 34 -0.66 -7.42 -23.98
N ARG A 35 -0.87 -8.25 -25.02
CA ARG A 35 -1.99 -8.06 -25.97
C ARG A 35 -3.35 -8.07 -25.27
N ARG A 36 -3.58 -9.02 -24.35
CA ARG A 36 -4.83 -9.08 -23.57
C ARG A 36 -5.04 -7.82 -22.73
N LEU A 37 -4.01 -7.33 -22.04
CA LEU A 37 -4.09 -6.07 -21.28
C LEU A 37 -4.39 -4.87 -22.18
N GLU A 38 -3.82 -4.81 -23.38
CA GLU A 38 -4.09 -3.74 -24.36
C GLU A 38 -5.52 -3.78 -24.90
N CYS A 39 -6.03 -4.96 -25.27
CA CYS A 39 -7.36 -5.14 -25.82
C CYS A 39 -8.49 -5.05 -24.78
N GLU A 40 -8.25 -5.47 -23.53
CA GLU A 40 -9.27 -5.62 -22.50
C GLU A 40 -9.06 -4.57 -21.38
N PRO A 41 -9.74 -3.41 -21.42
CA PRO A 41 -9.53 -2.33 -20.44
C PRO A 41 -9.99 -2.69 -19.01
N ALA A 42 -10.87 -3.68 -18.86
CA ALA A 42 -11.33 -4.18 -17.57
C ALA A 42 -10.29 -5.05 -16.84
N ILE A 43 -9.36 -5.68 -17.56
CA ILE A 43 -8.33 -6.53 -16.95
C ILE A 43 -7.30 -5.67 -16.22
N ALA A 44 -7.00 -6.05 -14.98
CA ALA A 44 -5.96 -5.46 -14.16
C ALA A 44 -5.10 -6.54 -13.50
N ILE A 45 -3.87 -6.18 -13.13
CA ILE A 45 -2.99 -6.99 -12.30
C ILE A 45 -3.00 -6.40 -10.90
N LEU A 46 -3.30 -7.20 -9.88
CA LEU A 46 -3.21 -6.80 -8.47
C LEU A 46 -2.01 -7.47 -7.80
N LEU A 47 -1.18 -6.68 -7.12
CA LEU A 47 -0.29 -7.19 -6.08
C LEU A 47 -1.13 -7.48 -4.84
N GLN A 48 -1.25 -8.76 -4.48
CA GLN A 48 -2.11 -9.22 -3.40
C GLN A 48 -1.29 -10.02 -2.38
N ARG A 49 -1.63 -9.88 -1.10
CA ARG A 49 -1.04 -10.72 -0.03
C ARG A 49 -1.58 -12.15 -0.17
N SER A 50 -0.70 -13.13 -0.11
CA SER A 50 -1.07 -14.55 -0.14
C SER A 50 -1.87 -14.94 1.10
N PRO A 51 -2.74 -15.98 1.03
CA PRO A 51 -3.50 -16.43 2.19
C PRO A 51 -2.58 -17.01 3.27
N PRO A 52 -3.02 -17.17 4.51
CA PRO A 52 -2.31 -17.97 5.52
C PRO A 52 -1.90 -19.36 5.00
N GLY A 53 -0.79 -19.91 5.49
CA GLY A 53 -0.24 -21.19 5.00
C GLY A 53 -1.13 -22.42 5.22
N HIS A 54 -2.14 -22.33 6.09
CA HIS A 54 -3.14 -23.39 6.31
C HIS A 54 -4.28 -23.38 5.28
N MET A 55 -4.40 -22.33 4.46
CA MET A 55 -5.40 -22.25 3.39
C MET A 55 -4.85 -22.80 2.07
N VAL A 56 -5.74 -23.19 1.16
CA VAL A 56 -5.38 -23.58 -0.21
C VAL A 56 -4.62 -22.43 -0.87
N ARG A 57 -3.43 -22.72 -1.38
CA ARG A 57 -2.60 -21.77 -2.13
C ARG A 57 -2.87 -21.89 -3.62
N ALA A 58 -2.98 -20.74 -4.28
CA ALA A 58 -3.10 -20.67 -5.73
C ALA A 58 -1.83 -21.19 -6.43
N GLU A 59 -1.99 -21.67 -7.66
CA GLU A 59 -0.92 -22.20 -8.48
C GLU A 59 -0.57 -21.23 -9.61
N CYS A 60 0.73 -21.09 -9.87
CA CYS A 60 1.29 -20.18 -10.84
C CYS A 60 0.98 -20.62 -12.26
N ARG A 61 0.28 -19.75 -13.00
CA ARG A 61 -0.15 -19.96 -14.38
C ARG A 61 0.92 -19.66 -15.44
N ALA A 62 2.11 -19.20 -15.05
CA ALA A 62 3.23 -19.05 -15.98
C ALA A 62 3.58 -20.41 -16.62
N VAL A 63 3.65 -20.45 -17.96
CA VAL A 63 3.87 -21.69 -18.73
C VAL A 63 5.14 -22.41 -18.24
N SER A 64 6.27 -21.70 -18.23
CA SER A 64 7.57 -22.18 -17.75
C SER A 64 7.94 -21.60 -16.38
N CYS A 65 7.11 -21.83 -15.36
CA CYS A 65 7.39 -21.41 -13.97
C CYS A 65 8.72 -22.03 -13.46
N PRO A 66 9.77 -21.23 -13.15
CA PRO A 66 11.06 -21.78 -12.73
C PRO A 66 11.03 -22.47 -11.36
N ILE A 67 10.14 -22.01 -10.46
CA ILE A 67 9.98 -22.58 -9.12
C ILE A 67 9.35 -23.98 -9.21
N ALA A 68 8.51 -24.23 -10.22
CA ALA A 68 7.99 -25.56 -10.52
C ALA A 68 9.10 -26.52 -10.95
N ALA A 69 10.01 -26.09 -11.83
CA ALA A 69 11.14 -26.90 -12.29
C ALA A 69 12.13 -27.27 -11.17
N MET A 70 12.21 -26.47 -10.09
CA MET A 70 13.04 -26.75 -8.92
C MET A 70 12.39 -27.68 -7.88
N SER A 71 11.10 -28.02 -8.02
CA SER A 71 10.41 -28.94 -7.12
C SER A 71 10.12 -30.27 -7.82
N PRO A 72 10.56 -31.43 -7.28
CA PRO A 72 10.21 -32.74 -7.81
C PRO A 72 8.75 -33.14 -7.51
N SER A 73 7.85 -32.16 -7.32
CA SER A 73 6.42 -32.34 -7.07
C SER A 73 5.64 -31.11 -7.55
N ASP A 74 4.37 -31.28 -7.93
CA ASP A 74 3.50 -30.19 -8.41
C ASP A 74 3.36 -29.01 -7.42
N LYS A 75 3.75 -29.21 -6.16
CA LYS A 75 3.85 -28.16 -5.13
C LYS A 75 4.73 -26.98 -5.58
N GLY A 76 5.69 -27.16 -6.49
CA GLY A 76 6.51 -26.06 -7.02
C GLY A 76 5.73 -25.01 -7.82
N ARG A 77 4.55 -25.34 -8.36
CA ARG A 77 3.64 -24.32 -8.93
C ARG A 77 2.92 -23.51 -7.85
N ARG A 78 2.78 -24.00 -6.62
CA ARG A 78 2.05 -23.29 -5.56
C ARG A 78 2.77 -22.03 -5.12
N ILE A 79 2.02 -20.95 -4.96
CA ILE A 79 2.56 -19.66 -4.56
C ILE A 79 2.64 -19.64 -3.03
N MET A 80 3.84 -19.96 -2.53
CA MET A 80 4.15 -20.00 -1.10
C MET A 80 4.55 -18.64 -0.53
N ASP A 81 5.03 -17.73 -1.40
CA ASP A 81 5.42 -16.36 -1.07
C ASP A 81 4.35 -15.59 -0.29
N VAL A 82 4.77 -14.59 0.49
CA VAL A 82 3.86 -13.68 1.24
C VAL A 82 2.98 -12.85 0.29
N TYR A 83 3.43 -12.64 -0.94
CA TYR A 83 2.77 -11.85 -1.96
C TYR A 83 2.70 -12.59 -3.29
N ARG A 84 1.66 -12.28 -4.07
CA ARG A 84 1.39 -12.86 -5.39
C ARG A 84 0.81 -11.81 -6.32
N ALA A 85 0.91 -12.04 -7.62
CA ALA A 85 0.14 -11.28 -8.60
C ALA A 85 -1.14 -12.03 -8.95
N VAL A 86 -2.22 -11.27 -9.12
CA VAL A 86 -3.51 -11.75 -9.63
C VAL A 86 -3.84 -10.97 -10.89
N LEU A 87 -4.01 -11.65 -12.01
CA LEU A 87 -4.65 -11.11 -13.19
C LEU A 87 -6.16 -11.25 -12.99
N VAL A 88 -6.83 -10.14 -12.73
CA VAL A 88 -8.28 -10.09 -12.50
C VAL A 88 -8.99 -10.09 -13.85
N SER A 89 -9.80 -11.11 -14.07
CA SER A 89 -10.66 -11.30 -15.25
C SER A 89 -11.84 -12.20 -14.85
N ASP A 90 -12.63 -12.71 -15.80
CA ASP A 90 -13.74 -13.64 -15.51
C ASP A 90 -13.28 -14.88 -14.72
N GLU A 91 -12.05 -15.35 -14.96
CA GLU A 91 -11.34 -16.31 -14.12
C GLU A 91 -10.01 -15.71 -13.64
N ASP A 92 -9.86 -15.52 -12.33
CA ASP A 92 -8.62 -14.99 -11.74
C ASP A 92 -7.43 -15.92 -12.00
N GLN A 93 -6.37 -15.37 -12.61
CA GLN A 93 -5.12 -16.10 -12.85
C GLN A 93 -4.02 -15.63 -11.90
N TYR A 94 -3.30 -16.58 -11.32
CA TYR A 94 -2.33 -16.32 -10.26
C TYR A 94 -0.90 -16.56 -10.71
N PHE A 95 0.03 -15.70 -10.25
CA PHE A 95 1.44 -15.77 -10.62
C PHE A 95 2.35 -15.49 -9.42
N HIS A 96 3.48 -16.20 -9.33
CA HIS A 96 4.62 -15.71 -8.54
C HIS A 96 5.09 -14.39 -9.14
N ILE A 97 5.42 -13.40 -8.31
CA ILE A 97 5.85 -12.07 -8.79
C ILE A 97 7.06 -12.17 -9.71
N SER A 98 8.06 -12.98 -9.33
CA SER A 98 9.27 -13.23 -10.12
C SER A 98 9.03 -13.96 -11.45
N CYS A 99 7.90 -14.67 -11.61
CA CYS A 99 7.50 -15.22 -12.90
C CYS A 99 6.89 -14.13 -13.78
N LEU A 100 6.06 -13.26 -13.20
CA LEU A 100 5.38 -12.20 -13.93
C LEU A 100 6.36 -11.10 -14.38
N GLU A 101 7.33 -10.70 -13.54
CA GLU A 101 8.39 -9.76 -13.90
C GLU A 101 9.25 -10.21 -15.09
N LYS A 102 9.36 -11.52 -15.33
CA LYS A 102 10.03 -12.10 -16.51
C LYS A 102 9.15 -12.12 -17.76
N MET A 103 7.84 -12.02 -17.60
CA MET A 103 6.87 -12.01 -18.69
C MET A 103 6.55 -10.59 -19.17
N ILE A 104 6.45 -9.63 -18.24
CA ILE A 104 5.96 -8.29 -18.51
C ILE A 104 6.60 -7.24 -17.59
N THR A 105 6.83 -6.04 -18.13
CA THR A 105 7.41 -4.92 -17.38
C THR A 105 6.38 -4.31 -16.43
N LEU A 106 6.32 -4.79 -15.19
CA LEU A 106 5.32 -4.37 -14.20
C LEU A 106 5.37 -2.87 -13.88
N SER A 107 6.54 -2.23 -13.96
CA SER A 107 6.69 -0.77 -13.79
C SER A 107 5.92 0.03 -14.84
N SER A 108 5.96 -0.35 -16.13
CA SER A 108 5.21 0.36 -17.18
C SER A 108 3.70 0.19 -17.07
N LEU A 109 3.24 -0.79 -16.29
CA LEU A 109 1.82 -1.00 -15.97
C LEU A 109 1.39 -0.27 -14.69
N ALA A 110 2.30 0.12 -13.82
CA ALA A 110 1.96 0.76 -12.54
C ALA A 110 1.76 2.28 -12.71
N PRO A 111 0.79 2.90 -12.00
CA PRO A 111 -0.28 2.30 -11.18
C PRO A 111 -1.56 1.99 -11.98
N SER A 112 -1.60 2.21 -13.30
CA SER A 112 -2.85 2.22 -14.09
C SER A 112 -3.45 0.83 -14.34
N ARG A 113 -2.60 -0.18 -14.55
CA ARG A 113 -2.94 -1.58 -14.83
C ARG A 113 -2.36 -2.55 -13.81
N PHE A 114 -1.18 -2.28 -13.25
CA PHE A 114 -0.66 -2.98 -12.08
C PHE A 114 -0.94 -2.13 -10.84
N LYS A 115 -1.71 -2.67 -9.90
CA LYS A 115 -2.22 -1.96 -8.71
C LYS A 115 -1.90 -2.74 -7.44
N LEU A 116 -1.92 -2.05 -6.30
CA LEU A 116 -2.06 -2.72 -5.01
C LEU A 116 -3.48 -3.30 -4.90
N ASP A 117 -3.62 -4.48 -4.28
CA ASP A 117 -4.93 -4.95 -3.87
C ASP A 117 -5.48 -4.06 -2.75
N MET A 118 -6.64 -3.47 -3.04
CA MET A 118 -7.40 -2.55 -2.20
C MET A 118 -8.71 -3.19 -1.70
N ASN A 119 -8.96 -4.46 -2.03
CA ASN A 119 -10.22 -5.13 -1.75
C ASN A 119 -10.10 -6.16 -0.63
N GLY A 120 -11.16 -6.24 0.16
CA GLY A 120 -11.35 -7.21 1.23
C GLY A 120 -10.97 -8.62 0.81
N TYR A 121 -9.88 -9.16 1.35
CA TYR A 121 -9.77 -10.61 1.42
C TYR A 121 -10.89 -11.07 2.36
N ARG A 122 -11.90 -11.77 1.82
CA ARG A 122 -13.24 -12.13 2.40
C ARG A 122 -13.32 -12.62 3.86
N TRP A 123 -12.20 -12.79 4.55
CA TRP A 123 -12.08 -13.26 5.93
C TRP A 123 -11.43 -12.22 6.86
N ARG A 124 -11.23 -10.98 6.40
CA ARG A 124 -10.68 -9.87 7.19
C ARG A 124 -11.41 -8.55 6.89
N ASP A 125 -12.74 -8.61 6.91
CA ASP A 125 -13.59 -7.42 6.86
C ASP A 125 -13.24 -6.48 8.03
N GLY A 126 -12.95 -5.21 7.73
CA GLY A 126 -12.64 -4.19 8.74
C GLY A 126 -11.17 -3.84 8.94
N TRP A 127 -10.21 -4.43 8.21
CA TRP A 127 -8.85 -3.88 8.12
C TRP A 127 -8.74 -2.89 6.95
N PRO A 128 -8.51 -1.59 7.19
CA PRO A 128 -8.16 -0.66 6.11
C PRO A 128 -6.76 -0.97 5.58
N TRP A 129 -6.54 -0.65 4.30
CA TRP A 129 -5.44 -1.12 3.46
C TRP A 129 -4.09 -0.50 3.85
N THR A 130 -3.45 -1.04 4.88
CA THR A 130 -2.11 -0.63 5.33
C THR A 130 -1.03 -1.38 4.56
N TRP A 131 -0.48 -0.74 3.53
CA TRP A 131 0.72 -1.20 2.83
C TRP A 131 1.94 -0.43 3.33
N GLY A 132 3.10 -1.07 3.46
CA GLY A 132 4.32 -0.38 3.91
C GLY A 132 4.81 0.69 2.93
N LEU A 133 5.54 1.69 3.44
CA LEU A 133 5.96 2.88 2.69
C LEU A 133 6.66 2.54 1.36
N MET A 134 7.55 1.55 1.37
CA MET A 134 8.32 1.16 0.18
C MET A 134 7.43 0.67 -0.98
N LEU A 135 6.39 -0.12 -0.69
CA LEU A 135 5.42 -0.53 -1.71
C LEU A 135 4.61 0.66 -2.21
N ARG A 136 4.15 1.52 -1.30
CA ARG A 136 3.35 2.69 -1.68
C ARG A 136 4.13 3.63 -2.62
N LYS A 137 5.39 3.95 -2.28
CA LYS A 137 6.27 4.73 -3.16
C LYS A 137 6.67 4.02 -4.45
N TRP A 138 6.78 2.69 -4.46
CA TRP A 138 7.02 1.93 -5.69
C TRP A 138 5.86 2.09 -6.68
N PHE A 139 4.61 1.98 -6.21
CA PHE A 139 3.43 2.18 -7.08
C PHE A 139 3.21 3.64 -7.47
N GLU A 140 3.55 4.60 -6.59
CA GLU A 140 3.48 6.04 -6.87
C GLU A 140 4.41 6.47 -8.03
N HIS A 141 5.63 5.93 -8.08
CA HIS A 141 6.64 6.31 -9.08
C HIS A 141 6.97 5.20 -10.09
N SER A 142 6.09 4.21 -10.24
CA SER A 142 6.25 3.12 -11.21
C SER A 142 7.62 2.42 -11.10
N GLY A 143 8.09 2.21 -9.86
CA GLY A 143 9.39 1.63 -9.53
C GLY A 143 10.61 2.55 -9.64
N CYS A 144 10.44 3.84 -9.97
CA CYS A 144 11.52 4.83 -9.98
C CYS A 144 11.83 5.33 -8.55
N ILE A 145 12.30 4.42 -7.70
CA ILE A 145 12.62 4.69 -6.29
C ILE A 145 13.98 4.11 -5.87
N ASP A 146 14.62 4.78 -4.92
CA ASP A 146 15.81 4.33 -4.18
C ASP A 146 15.37 3.72 -2.83
N LEU A 147 15.51 2.40 -2.71
CA LEU A 147 15.15 1.67 -1.48
C LEU A 147 16.06 1.99 -0.30
N ALA A 148 17.32 2.35 -0.52
CA ALA A 148 18.23 2.72 0.57
C ALA A 148 17.82 4.06 1.17
N LYS A 149 17.43 5.05 0.33
CA LYS A 149 16.92 6.34 0.82
C LYS A 149 15.59 6.21 1.59
N ILE A 150 14.70 5.32 1.15
CA ILE A 150 13.47 5.04 1.91
C ILE A 150 13.80 4.28 3.21
N ALA A 151 14.81 3.40 3.23
CA ALA A 151 15.24 2.72 4.45
C ALA A 151 15.85 3.70 5.48
N GLU A 152 16.76 4.56 5.05
CA GLU A 152 17.34 5.64 5.87
C GLU A 152 16.25 6.53 6.50
N TYR A 153 15.21 6.87 5.73
CA TYR A 153 14.06 7.62 6.23
C TYR A 153 13.26 6.84 7.28
N ILE A 154 13.05 5.53 7.10
CA ILE A 154 12.34 4.68 8.07
C ILE A 154 13.13 4.61 9.39
N ASP A 155 14.46 4.47 9.34
CA ASP A 155 15.31 4.47 10.53
C ASP A 155 15.29 5.83 11.26
N ALA A 156 15.37 6.93 10.50
CA ALA A 156 15.24 8.28 11.03
C ALA A 156 13.86 8.51 11.65
N TYR A 157 12.79 7.96 11.07
CA TYR A 157 11.42 8.08 11.58
C TYR A 157 11.20 7.26 12.84
N ASP A 158 11.70 6.03 12.92
CA ASP A 158 11.68 5.22 14.15
C ASP A 158 12.43 5.96 15.28
N THR A 159 13.62 6.50 14.99
CA THR A 159 14.41 7.31 15.95
C THR A 159 13.65 8.57 16.39
N PHE A 160 12.98 9.25 15.47
CA PHE A 160 12.11 10.38 15.78
C PHE A 160 10.92 9.97 16.66
N LYS A 161 10.30 8.81 16.42
CA LYS A 161 9.19 8.31 17.25
C LYS A 161 9.60 7.96 18.67
N GLU A 162 10.80 7.46 18.88
CA GLU A 162 11.38 7.26 20.22
C GLU A 162 11.60 8.63 20.91
N ALA A 163 12.29 9.57 20.24
CA ALA A 163 12.54 10.91 20.78
C ALA A 163 11.25 11.72 21.05
N ASP A 164 10.21 11.53 20.23
CA ASP A 164 8.88 12.14 20.38
C ASP A 164 8.15 11.59 21.61
N SER A 165 8.26 10.29 21.88
CA SER A 165 7.75 9.66 23.10
C SER A 165 8.45 10.16 24.36
N ASP A 166 9.78 10.28 24.32
CA ASP A 166 10.58 10.84 25.42
C ASP A 166 10.27 12.33 25.65
N PHE A 167 10.10 13.09 24.57
CA PHE A 167 9.69 14.49 24.61
C PHE A 167 8.29 14.65 25.23
N MET A 168 7.30 13.85 24.82
CA MET A 168 5.95 13.91 25.41
C MET A 168 5.94 13.60 26.91
N THR A 169 6.87 12.77 27.38
CA THR A 169 7.07 12.51 28.82
C THR A 169 7.65 13.74 29.52
N GLN A 170 8.75 14.29 29.00
CA GLN A 170 9.39 15.50 29.55
C GLN A 170 8.45 16.72 29.53
N TRP A 171 7.65 16.86 28.47
CA TRP A 171 6.61 17.87 28.35
C TRP A 171 5.60 17.76 29.48
N GLY A 172 5.04 16.56 29.70
CA GLY A 172 4.05 16.33 30.75
C GLY A 172 4.59 16.63 32.14
N GLU A 173 5.84 16.26 32.43
CA GLU A 173 6.51 16.58 33.70
C GLU A 173 6.73 18.09 33.87
N TRP A 174 7.22 18.78 32.83
CA TRP A 174 7.41 20.23 32.83
C TRP A 174 6.09 20.97 33.02
N GLU A 175 5.05 20.59 32.26
CA GLU A 175 3.72 21.20 32.35
C GLU A 175 3.08 20.99 33.73
N HIS A 176 3.15 19.77 34.28
CA HIS A 176 2.66 19.48 35.63
C HIS A 176 3.44 20.19 36.74
N THR A 177 4.69 20.56 36.51
CA THR A 177 5.49 21.35 37.45
C THR A 177 5.13 22.83 37.33
N HIS A 178 5.12 23.35 36.10
CA HIS A 178 4.70 24.72 35.79
C HIS A 178 3.31 25.03 36.37
N ARG A 179 2.28 24.21 36.11
CA ARG A 179 0.91 24.42 36.64
C ARG A 179 0.82 24.34 38.17
N ARG A 180 1.79 23.71 38.86
CA ARG A 180 1.82 23.64 40.33
C ARG A 180 2.49 24.86 40.97
N GLU A 181 3.47 25.44 40.29
CA GLU A 181 4.34 26.48 40.83
C GLU A 181 4.05 27.88 40.24
N CYS A 182 3.33 27.94 39.12
CA CYS A 182 3.04 29.13 38.35
C CYS A 182 1.59 29.14 37.83
N ALA A 183 0.89 30.25 38.03
CA ALA A 183 -0.48 30.48 37.54
C ALA A 183 -0.54 31.45 36.34
N ALA A 184 0.60 31.86 35.80
CA ALA A 184 0.67 32.72 34.61
C ALA A 184 0.63 31.90 33.31
N ASP A 185 0.24 32.55 32.22
CA ASP A 185 0.21 31.92 30.90
C ASP A 185 1.61 31.50 30.42
N LEU A 186 1.67 30.44 29.60
CA LEU A 186 2.90 29.91 29.02
C LEU A 186 3.67 31.02 28.28
N GLY A 187 4.98 31.11 28.54
CA GLY A 187 5.85 32.14 27.96
C GLY A 187 5.73 33.54 28.59
N SER A 188 4.80 33.77 29.53
CA SER A 188 4.64 35.06 30.23
C SER A 188 5.28 35.09 31.63
N CYS A 189 5.97 34.02 32.02
CA CYS A 189 6.53 33.80 33.35
C CYS A 189 8.08 33.66 33.32
N GLY A 190 8.71 33.76 34.48
CA GLY A 190 10.16 33.50 34.65
C GLY A 190 10.52 32.03 34.90
N CYS A 191 9.61 31.09 34.61
CA CYS A 191 9.85 29.67 34.80
C CYS A 191 10.87 29.12 33.76
N PRO A 192 11.42 27.91 33.97
CA PRO A 192 12.27 27.26 32.98
C PRO A 192 11.58 27.19 31.61
N PRO A 193 12.31 27.41 30.50
CA PRO A 193 11.71 27.45 29.18
C PRO A 193 11.05 26.12 28.82
N GLU A 194 10.03 26.21 27.99
CA GLU A 194 9.32 25.09 27.39
C GLU A 194 10.32 24.13 26.68
N PRO A 195 10.23 22.81 26.92
CA PRO A 195 11.09 21.85 26.24
C PRO A 195 10.79 21.86 24.74
N LYS A 196 11.83 21.71 23.91
CA LYS A 196 11.67 21.69 22.45
C LYS A 196 11.52 20.25 21.96
N GLY A 197 10.44 19.98 21.24
CA GLY A 197 10.21 18.68 20.60
C GLY A 197 11.24 18.38 19.51
N PRO A 198 11.43 17.09 19.18
CA PRO A 198 12.27 16.68 18.05
C PRO A 198 11.66 17.13 16.72
N VAL A 199 12.49 17.29 15.70
CA VAL A 199 12.05 17.64 14.34
C VAL A 199 11.72 16.35 13.58
N SER A 200 10.51 16.28 13.01
CA SER A 200 10.13 15.14 12.16
C SER A 200 11.03 15.06 10.93
N PRO A 201 11.56 13.87 10.59
CA PRO A 201 12.30 13.70 9.35
C PRO A 201 11.37 13.85 8.14
N MET A 202 11.95 14.26 7.01
CA MET A 202 11.28 14.36 5.71
C MET A 202 11.88 13.34 4.75
N LEU A 203 11.04 12.73 3.91
CA LEU A 203 11.48 11.77 2.90
C LEU A 203 11.93 12.51 1.64
N GLU A 204 13.24 12.56 1.41
CA GLU A 204 13.84 13.32 0.31
C GLU A 204 14.82 12.47 -0.52
N GLY A 205 15.10 12.91 -1.76
CA GLY A 205 16.13 12.30 -2.62
C GLY A 205 15.87 10.86 -3.10
N TYR A 206 14.73 10.27 -2.75
CA TYR A 206 14.42 8.86 -3.04
C TYR A 206 13.89 8.61 -4.47
N LYS A 207 13.39 9.62 -5.17
CA LYS A 207 12.84 9.48 -6.53
C LYS A 207 14.00 9.33 -7.52
N THR A 208 13.99 8.27 -8.32
CA THR A 208 15.03 7.99 -9.31
C THR A 208 14.59 8.35 -10.74
N GLU A 209 15.54 8.33 -11.67
CA GLU A 209 15.27 8.47 -13.10
C GLU A 209 14.66 7.18 -13.68
N LYS A 210 13.92 7.30 -14.79
CA LYS A 210 13.33 6.14 -15.51
C LYS A 210 14.34 5.09 -15.99
N ALA A 211 15.64 5.41 -16.00
CA ALA A 211 16.72 4.45 -16.29
C ALA A 211 17.10 3.56 -15.09
N LYS A 212 16.63 3.89 -13.88
CA LYS A 212 16.95 3.23 -12.60
C LYS A 212 15.67 2.74 -11.92
N ILE A 213 14.96 1.84 -12.61
CA ILE A 213 13.75 1.20 -12.08
C ILE A 213 14.16 0.06 -11.15
N CYS A 214 13.70 0.13 -9.90
CA CYS A 214 13.75 -0.98 -8.96
C CYS A 214 12.64 -2.00 -9.29
N SER A 215 12.96 -3.29 -9.25
CA SER A 215 11.98 -4.37 -9.46
C SER A 215 11.03 -4.50 -8.26
N ILE A 216 9.78 -4.89 -8.48
CA ILE A 216 8.85 -5.12 -7.35
C ILE A 216 9.32 -6.33 -6.52
N GLY A 217 9.98 -7.30 -7.16
CA GLY A 217 10.64 -8.43 -6.51
C GLY A 217 11.82 -8.05 -5.60
N GLU A 218 12.47 -6.90 -5.78
CA GLU A 218 13.43 -6.35 -4.81
C GLU A 218 12.73 -5.73 -3.60
N VAL A 219 11.70 -4.90 -3.84
CA VAL A 219 10.91 -4.29 -2.75
C VAL A 219 10.35 -5.37 -1.82
N LEU A 220 9.75 -6.42 -2.39
CA LEU A 220 9.14 -7.54 -1.65
C LEU A 220 10.14 -8.41 -0.87
N ARG A 221 11.44 -8.24 -1.08
CA ARG A 221 12.51 -8.89 -0.29
C ARG A 221 13.18 -7.94 0.70
N HIS A 222 12.82 -6.66 0.69
CA HIS A 222 13.45 -5.67 1.57
C HIS A 222 13.01 -5.86 3.04
N PRO A 223 13.92 -5.83 4.03
CA PRO A 223 13.56 -6.02 5.44
C PRO A 223 12.47 -5.08 5.97
N TYR A 224 12.38 -3.87 5.42
CA TYR A 224 11.44 -2.83 5.85
C TYR A 224 10.11 -2.81 5.07
N LEU A 225 9.83 -3.85 4.29
CA LEU A 225 8.64 -3.98 3.42
C LEU A 225 7.30 -3.54 4.06
N GLU A 226 7.09 -3.91 5.32
CA GLU A 226 5.83 -3.70 6.05
C GLU A 226 5.88 -2.48 7.00
N ARG A 227 7.02 -1.78 7.08
CA ARG A 227 7.22 -0.62 7.96
C ARG A 227 6.48 0.62 7.44
N LEU A 228 6.11 1.51 8.37
CA LEU A 228 5.33 2.73 8.12
C LEU A 228 4.11 2.46 7.23
N SER A 229 3.32 1.45 7.63
CA SER A 229 2.11 1.07 6.93
C SER A 229 0.96 1.99 7.33
N ALA A 230 0.34 2.62 6.32
CA ALA A 230 -0.70 3.63 6.49
C ALA A 230 -1.86 3.35 5.54
N GLN A 231 -3.06 3.83 5.89
CA GLN A 231 -4.24 3.64 5.06
C GLN A 231 -4.08 4.37 3.72
N ILE A 232 -4.34 3.67 2.62
CA ILE A 232 -4.37 4.26 1.28
C ILE A 232 -5.79 4.76 0.98
N HIS A 233 -5.90 5.96 0.44
CA HIS A 233 -7.17 6.49 -0.05
C HIS A 233 -7.29 6.32 -1.57
N THR A 234 -8.47 5.87 -2.02
CA THR A 234 -8.84 5.86 -3.44
C THR A 234 -9.64 7.11 -3.77
N SER A 235 -9.15 7.91 -4.72
CA SER A 235 -9.96 8.99 -5.31
C SER A 235 -11.15 8.39 -6.07
N LEU A 236 -12.35 8.92 -5.85
CA LEU A 236 -13.56 8.45 -6.54
C LEU A 236 -13.67 8.92 -8.00
N HIS A 237 -12.81 9.83 -8.46
CA HIS A 237 -13.00 10.52 -9.74
C HIS A 237 -12.02 10.08 -10.84
N GLU A 238 -10.88 9.51 -10.47
CA GLU A 238 -9.87 8.90 -11.36
C GLU A 238 -9.14 7.82 -10.53
N SER A 239 -8.65 6.75 -11.17
CA SER A 239 -8.04 5.56 -10.50
C SER A 239 -6.65 5.83 -9.89
N ILE A 240 -6.50 6.93 -9.16
CA ILE A 240 -5.26 7.39 -8.54
C ILE A 240 -5.25 6.92 -7.08
N LEU A 241 -4.19 6.19 -6.71
CA LEU A 241 -3.89 5.83 -5.33
C LEU A 241 -3.27 7.07 -4.65
N VAL A 242 -3.89 7.55 -3.58
CA VAL A 242 -3.42 8.73 -2.83
C VAL A 242 -2.87 8.28 -1.48
N PHE A 243 -1.66 8.74 -1.18
CA PHE A 243 -0.91 8.39 0.03
C PHE A 243 -0.78 9.61 0.96
N PRO A 244 -0.89 9.44 2.30
CA PRO A 244 -1.03 10.56 3.24
C PRO A 244 0.28 11.24 3.70
N GLU A 245 1.45 10.84 3.19
CA GLU A 245 2.74 11.38 3.62
C GLU A 245 2.96 12.86 3.27
N GLN A 246 3.72 13.52 4.15
CA GLN A 246 4.29 14.83 3.88
C GLN A 246 5.57 14.70 3.05
N GLU A 247 5.54 15.26 1.84
CA GLU A 247 6.72 15.53 1.03
C GLU A 247 6.98 17.03 0.95
N PRO A 248 8.23 17.47 0.68
CA PRO A 248 8.47 18.85 0.32
C PRO A 248 7.63 19.21 -0.92
N CYS A 249 6.69 20.14 -0.75
CA CYS A 249 5.91 20.65 -1.86
C CYS A 249 6.87 21.36 -2.83
N GLY A 250 7.01 20.84 -4.04
CA GLY A 250 7.95 21.31 -5.07
C GLY A 250 7.56 22.67 -5.63
N GLY A 251 7.72 23.73 -4.85
CA GLY A 251 7.60 25.11 -5.29
C GLY A 251 8.94 25.63 -5.82
N GLU A 252 8.94 26.15 -7.05
CA GLU A 252 9.98 27.09 -7.45
C GLU A 252 10.00 28.25 -6.46
N ALA A 253 11.20 28.75 -6.13
CA ALA A 253 11.39 29.70 -5.05
C ALA A 253 10.81 31.10 -5.38
N GLN A 254 9.51 31.28 -5.15
CA GLN A 254 8.92 32.60 -4.98
C GLN A 254 9.41 33.19 -3.66
N LYS A 255 10.47 34.01 -3.77
CA LYS A 255 10.73 35.04 -2.78
C LYS A 255 9.58 36.04 -2.84
N ASP A 256 8.79 36.11 -1.77
CA ASP A 256 8.52 37.39 -1.14
C ASP A 256 8.17 37.19 0.33
N GLY A 257 8.69 38.06 1.19
CA GLY A 257 8.46 38.01 2.62
C GLY A 257 7.34 38.95 3.03
N SER A 258 6.41 38.49 3.87
CA SER A 258 5.68 39.38 4.79
C SER A 258 5.10 38.61 5.97
N ASN A 259 4.88 39.36 7.05
CA ASN A 259 4.58 38.90 8.41
C ASN A 259 3.40 37.94 8.58
N LEU A 260 3.57 37.08 9.59
CA LEU A 260 2.59 36.70 10.61
C LEU A 260 1.19 37.37 10.53
N GLU A 261 0.15 36.54 10.46
CA GLU A 261 -1.10 36.78 11.18
C GLU A 261 -1.55 35.49 11.91
N PRO A 262 -2.27 35.58 13.06
CA PRO A 262 -2.63 34.42 13.88
C PRO A 262 -3.93 33.74 13.39
N ARG A 263 -4.10 32.46 13.74
CA ARG A 263 -5.40 31.76 13.57
C ARG A 263 -6.51 32.48 14.36
N PRO A 264 -7.76 32.52 13.83
CA PRO A 264 -8.92 32.93 14.61
C PRO A 264 -9.15 31.98 15.79
N LYS A 265 -9.74 32.50 16.87
CA LYS A 265 -10.28 31.70 17.97
C LYS A 265 -11.65 31.18 17.55
N ASP A 266 -11.89 29.88 17.67
CA ASP A 266 -13.26 29.35 17.59
C ASP A 266 -14.03 29.75 18.86
N GLU A 267 -15.23 30.32 18.65
CA GLU A 267 -16.13 30.71 19.74
C GLU A 267 -16.94 29.52 20.28
N ASP A 268 -17.43 29.71 21.50
CA ASP A 268 -18.18 28.76 22.33
C ASP A 268 -19.23 27.89 21.61
N ASN A 269 -19.29 26.62 22.00
CA ASN A 269 -20.52 25.85 21.92
C ASN A 269 -20.64 24.92 23.15
N PRO A 270 -21.68 25.06 24.00
CA PRO A 270 -21.72 24.40 25.30
C PRO A 270 -22.18 22.93 25.23
N SER A 271 -21.54 22.08 26.03
CA SER A 271 -21.96 20.69 26.26
C SER A 271 -23.36 20.59 26.88
N PRO A 272 -24.22 19.67 26.42
CA PRO A 272 -25.48 19.38 27.10
C PRO A 272 -25.27 18.36 28.23
N MET A 273 -25.48 18.78 29.47
CA MET A 273 -25.92 17.88 30.55
C MET A 273 -27.35 18.22 30.93
N ASN A 274 -28.24 17.23 30.89
CA ASN A 274 -28.83 16.70 32.11
C ASN A 274 -29.72 15.48 31.84
N GLU A 275 -29.57 14.47 32.70
CA GLU A 275 -30.56 13.41 32.85
C GLU A 275 -31.85 13.98 33.47
N ALA A 276 -33.00 13.43 33.06
CA ALA A 276 -34.26 13.62 33.77
C ALA A 276 -35.12 12.35 33.70
N SER A 277 -34.74 11.34 34.49
CA SER A 277 -35.54 10.14 34.69
C SER A 277 -36.88 10.46 35.36
N LYS A 278 -38.00 10.08 34.73
CA LYS A 278 -39.28 9.85 35.43
C LYS A 278 -40.02 8.64 34.86
N THR A 279 -40.53 7.81 35.76
CA THR A 279 -41.04 6.45 35.53
C THR A 279 -42.55 6.37 35.59
N LYS A 280 -43.14 5.40 34.86
CA LYS A 280 -44.46 4.74 35.04
C LYS A 280 -45.70 5.68 35.05
N GLU A 281 -46.70 5.49 34.20
CA GLU A 281 -47.78 4.47 34.20
C GLU A 281 -48.50 4.61 32.83
N GLY A 282 -49.07 3.60 32.17
CA GLY A 282 -50.09 2.65 32.63
C GLY A 282 -51.42 2.97 31.90
N GLY A 283 -51.80 2.18 30.89
CA GLY A 283 -53.03 2.43 30.12
C GLY A 283 -53.11 1.59 28.84
N ALA A 284 -54.25 0.92 28.60
CA ALA A 284 -54.42 -0.09 27.56
C ALA A 284 -55.47 0.30 26.50
N CYS A 285 -55.48 -0.49 25.42
CA CYS A 285 -56.59 -0.76 24.49
C CYS A 285 -56.95 0.23 23.35
N SER A 286 -57.27 -0.43 22.22
CA SER A 286 -58.44 -0.19 21.35
C SER A 286 -58.29 0.68 20.10
N HIS A 287 -58.16 -0.01 18.94
CA HIS A 287 -58.86 0.24 17.65
C HIS A 287 -58.68 1.64 16.99
N HIS A 288 -58.96 1.89 15.71
CA HIS A 288 -59.46 1.11 14.58
C HIS A 288 -58.73 1.62 13.30
N VAL A 289 -58.83 1.03 12.12
CA VAL A 289 -59.71 -0.09 11.70
C VAL A 289 -59.07 -1.45 11.93
#